data_AF-A0A7C5X6Y7-F1
#
_entry.id   AF-A0A7C5X6Y7-F1
#
_cell.length_a   1.000
_cell.length_b   1.000
_cell.length_c   1.000
_cell.angle_alpha   90.00
_cell.angle_beta   90.00
_cell.angle_gamma   90.00
#
_symmetry.space_group_name_H-M   'P 1'
#
loop_
_entity.id
_entity.type
_entity.pdbx_description
1 polymer ?
#
loop_
_entity_poly.entity_id
_entity_poly.type
_entity_poly.pdbx_seq_one_letter_code
_entity_poly.pdbx_strand_id
1 'polypeptide(L)' 'CIDCGLCWLYCPESVIDWEKGHKIQIDYMYCKGCGICADVCPVKAIDMMPEEGV' A
#
# COMPACT_ATOMS: atom_id res chain seq x y z
N CYS A 1 -8.71 -2.77 -6.41
CA CYS A 1 -8.82 -2.41 -4.98
C CYS A 1 -10.30 -2.51 -4.58
N ILE A 2 -10.62 -3.04 -3.39
CA ILE A 2 -12.00 -3.15 -2.86
C ILE A 2 -12.20 -2.34 -1.57
N ASP A 3 -11.26 -1.42 -1.29
CA ASP A 3 -11.32 -0.51 -0.14
C ASP A 3 -11.49 -1.20 1.24
N CYS A 4 -10.80 -2.33 1.43
CA CYS A 4 -10.88 -3.12 2.66
C CYS A 4 -9.98 -2.63 3.81
N GLY A 5 -9.07 -1.69 3.56
CA GLY A 5 -8.16 -1.15 4.58
C GLY A 5 -7.02 -2.08 5.06
N LEU A 6 -6.91 -3.31 4.56
CA LEU A 6 -5.86 -4.24 5.02
C LEU A 6 -4.43 -3.74 4.74
N CYS A 7 -4.18 -3.16 3.56
CA CYS A 7 -2.87 -2.60 3.25
C CYS A 7 -2.47 -1.48 4.22
N TRP A 8 -3.43 -0.63 4.63
CA TRP A 8 -3.25 0.39 5.66
C TRP A 8 -2.91 -0.23 7.02
N LEU A 9 -3.71 -1.18 7.47
CA LEU A 9 -3.56 -1.84 8.78
C LEU A 9 -2.20 -2.54 8.93
N TYR A 10 -1.69 -3.17 7.87
CA TYR A 10 -0.45 -3.94 7.90
C TYR A 10 0.79 -3.16 7.44
N CYS A 11 0.66 -1.88 7.07
CA CYS A 11 1.80 -1.08 6.66
C CYS A 11 2.69 -0.75 7.88
N PRO A 12 3.92 -1.27 7.97
CA PRO A 12 4.78 -1.02 9.15
C PRO A 12 5.25 0.44 9.23
N GLU A 13 5.41 1.10 8.07
CA GLU A 13 5.87 2.49 7.99
C GLU A 13 4.73 3.49 8.15
N SER A 14 3.47 3.03 8.22
CA SER A 14 2.29 3.89 8.32
C SER A 14 2.21 4.96 7.21
N VAL A 15 2.63 4.61 5.99
CA VAL A 15 2.68 5.52 4.81
C VAL A 15 1.42 5.42 3.94
N ILE A 16 0.42 4.69 4.37
CA ILE A 16 -0.83 4.52 3.64
C ILE A 16 -1.88 5.32 4.39
N ASP A 17 -2.71 6.07 3.67
CA ASP A 17 -3.89 6.74 4.19
C ASP A 17 -5.14 6.01 3.72
N TRP A 18 -6.05 5.73 4.66
CA TRP A 18 -7.29 5.03 4.40
C TRP A 18 -8.46 5.67 5.15
N GLU A 19 -9.48 6.05 4.39
CA GLU A 19 -10.79 6.43 4.90
C GLU A 19 -11.85 5.63 4.13
N LYS A 20 -12.79 5.01 4.84
CA LYS A 20 -13.75 4.09 4.23
C LYS A 20 -14.66 4.82 3.24
N GLY A 21 -14.71 4.34 2.00
CA GLY A 21 -15.40 4.99 0.88
C GLY A 21 -14.52 5.97 0.10
N HIS A 22 -13.26 6.14 0.50
CA HIS A 22 -12.29 7.02 -0.15
C HIS A 22 -11.19 6.21 -0.85
N LYS A 23 -10.47 6.87 -1.74
CA LYS A 23 -9.34 6.25 -2.44
C LYS A 23 -8.16 6.12 -1.49
N ILE A 24 -7.59 4.92 -1.40
CA ILE A 24 -6.32 4.67 -0.71
C ILE A 24 -5.21 5.52 -1.35
N GLN A 25 -4.46 6.22 -0.51
CA GLN A 25 -3.28 7.00 -0.89
C GLN A 25 -2.05 6.40 -0.23
N ILE A 26 -0.93 6.38 -0.96
CA ILE A 26 0.34 5.85 -0.46
C ILE A 26 1.38 6.95 -0.64
N ASP A 27 2.07 7.30 0.43
CA ASP A 27 3.24 8.16 0.37
C ASP A 27 4.46 7.35 -0.07
N TYR A 28 4.74 7.39 -1.37
CA TYR A 28 5.87 6.69 -1.97
C TYR A 28 7.23 7.26 -1.55
N MET A 29 7.31 8.50 -1.06
CA MET A 29 8.57 9.11 -0.62
C MET A 29 9.09 8.46 0.66
N TYR A 30 8.19 8.04 1.53
CA TYR A 30 8.54 7.36 2.79
C TYR A 30 8.39 5.84 2.72
N CYS A 31 7.72 5.32 1.68
CA CYS A 31 7.58 3.89 1.44
C CYS A 31 8.96 3.22 1.30
N LYS A 32 9.20 2.16 2.08
CA LYS A 32 10.44 1.36 2.01
C LYS A 32 10.36 0.17 1.05
N GLY A 33 9.26 0.02 0.32
CA GLY A 33 9.11 -1.07 -0.66
C GLY A 33 9.02 -2.48 -0.07
N CYS A 34 8.63 -2.65 1.21
CA CYS A 34 8.61 -3.96 1.89
C CYS A 34 7.66 -5.00 1.28
N GLY A 35 6.67 -4.58 0.48
CA GLY A 35 5.75 -5.48 -0.24
C GLY A 35 4.62 -6.10 0.59
N ILE A 36 4.57 -5.87 1.91
CA ILE A 36 3.53 -6.44 2.79
C ILE A 36 2.12 -6.06 2.31
N CYS A 37 1.91 -4.81 1.91
CA CYS A 37 0.62 -4.34 1.41
C CYS A 37 0.13 -5.14 0.18
N ALA A 38 1.02 -5.52 -0.73
CA ALA A 38 0.71 -6.34 -1.89
C ALA A 38 0.45 -7.81 -1.53
N ASP A 39 1.18 -8.33 -0.54
CA ASP A 39 1.00 -9.71 -0.07
C ASP A 39 -0.38 -9.91 0.59
N VAL A 40 -0.72 -9.04 1.55
CA VAL A 40 -1.99 -9.12 2.31
C VAL A 40 -3.22 -8.73 1.50
N CYS A 41 -3.05 -8.15 0.31
CA CYS A 41 -4.18 -7.70 -0.50
C CYS A 41 -4.97 -8.91 -1.04
N PRO A 42 -6.25 -9.11 -0.61
CA PRO A 42 -7.01 -10.30 -0.97
C PRO A 42 -7.39 -10.34 -2.46
N VAL A 43 -7.40 -9.17 -3.11
CA VAL A 43 -7.73 -9.00 -4.53
C VAL A 43 -6.51 -8.64 -5.37
N LYS A 44 -5.30 -8.74 -4.80
CA LYS A 44 -4.01 -8.45 -5.47
C LYS A 44 -4.03 -7.14 -6.28
N ALA A 45 -4.53 -6.08 -5.64
CA ALA A 45 -4.72 -4.77 -6.28
C ALA A 45 -3.47 -3.87 -6.29
N ILE A 46 -2.35 -4.34 -5.74
CA ILE A 46 -1.10 -3.59 -5.63
C ILE A 46 -0.06 -4.40 -6.40
N ASP A 47 0.63 -3.72 -7.31
CA ASP A 47 1.74 -4.28 -8.06
C ASP A 47 3.05 -3.64 -7.58
N MET A 48 4.06 -4.47 -7.33
CA MET A 48 5.34 -4.00 -6.80
C MET A 48 6.31 -3.80 -7.95
N MET A 49 6.84 -2.58 -8.07
CA MET A 49 7.85 -2.25 -9.07
C MET A 49 9.15 -1.85 -8.37
N PRO A 50 10.32 -2.16 -8.95
CA PRO A 50 11.59 -1.59 -8.49
C PRO A 50 11.51 -0.07 -8.51
N GLU A 51 12.06 0.58 -7.48
CA GLU A 51 12.27 2.02 -7.53
C GLU A 51 13.31 2.33 -8.60
N GLU A 52 12.98 3.19 -9.56
CA GLU A 52 13.96 3.70 -10.54
C GLU A 52 14.91 4.68 -9.85
N GLY A 53 15.91 4.12 -9.16
CA GLY A 53 17.11 4.82 -8.73
C GLY A 53 18.26 4.44 -9.65
N VAL A 54 18.70 5.41 -10.46
CA VAL A 54 19.93 5.48 -11.29
C VAL A 54 20.94 4.33 -11.22
#